data_AF-A0A7Z0IYI5-F1
#
_entry.id   AF-A0A7Z0IYI5-F1
#
_cell.length_a   1.000
_cell.length_b   1.000
_cell.length_c   1.000
_cell.angle_alpha   90.00
_cell.angle_beta   90.00
_cell.angle_gamma   90.00
#
_symmetry.space_group_name_H-M   'P 1'
#
loop_
_entity.id
_entity.type
_entity.pdbx_description
1 polymer ?
#
loop_
_entity_poly.entity_id
_entity_poly.type
_entity_poly.pdbx_seq_one_letter_code
_entity_poly.pdbx_strand_id
1 'polypeptide(L)' 'MSTPYHGYLKNLALAAMGKMDDHFMPLKDHGHIKFWSKNTLSMLLLDGGFDKVRFRYVGRIPVLAKSMIAVAQKPL' A
#
# COMPACT_ATOMS: atom_id res chain seq x y z
N MET A 1 -24.15 -10.13 12.38
CA MET A 1 -23.38 -9.34 11.39
C MET A 1 -22.35 -8.52 12.15
N SER A 2 -21.07 -8.81 12.01
CA SER A 2 -20.00 -7.90 12.44
C SER A 2 -19.41 -7.23 11.20
N THR A 3 -19.15 -5.93 11.26
CA THR A 3 -18.51 -5.17 10.19
C THR A 3 -17.18 -4.61 10.70
N PRO A 4 -16.09 -4.68 9.91
CA PRO A 4 -14.84 -4.06 10.29
C PRO A 4 -15.03 -2.55 10.52
N TYR A 5 -14.74 -2.08 11.73
CA TYR A 5 -14.78 -0.66 12.08
C TYR A 5 -13.41 -0.18 12.55
N HIS A 6 -12.98 0.96 12.00
CA HIS A 6 -11.77 1.65 12.41
C HIS A 6 -12.15 3.06 12.84
N GLY A 7 -12.17 3.29 14.15
CA GLY A 7 -12.40 4.61 14.70
C GLY A 7 -11.33 5.60 14.26
N TYR A 8 -11.70 6.88 14.18
CA TYR A 8 -10.82 7.95 13.73
C TYR A 8 -9.51 8.00 14.53
N LEU A 9 -9.58 7.91 15.87
CA LEU A 9 -8.40 7.92 16.75
C LEU A 9 -7.48 6.70 16.51
N LYS A 10 -8.05 5.52 16.22
CA LYS A 10 -7.26 4.34 15.86
C LYS A 10 -6.50 4.57 14.56
N ASN A 11 -7.17 5.12 13.53
CA ASN A 11 -6.52 5.42 12.26
C ASN A 11 -5.40 6.45 12.42
N LEU A 12 -5.62 7.51 13.21
CA LEU A 12 -4.58 8.49 13.51
C LEU A 12 -3.40 7.86 14.25
N ALA A 13 -3.65 7.04 15.27
CA ALA A 13 -2.59 6.35 16.01
C ALA A 13 -1.77 5.42 15.09
N LEU A 14 -2.44 4.64 14.24
CA LEU A 14 -1.76 3.77 13.27
C LEU A 14 -0.91 4.57 12.27
N ALA A 15 -1.44 5.68 11.75
CA ALA A 15 -0.71 6.56 10.85
C ALA A 15 0.52 7.19 11.53
N ALA A 16 0.36 7.71 12.76
CA ALA A 16 1.44 8.30 13.53
C ALA A 16 2.54 7.29 13.90
N MET A 17 2.16 6.04 14.16
CA MET A 17 3.10 4.95 14.47
C MET A 17 3.69 4.26 13.23
N GLY A 18 3.26 4.63 12.02
CA GLY A 18 3.69 3.96 10.79
C GLY A 18 3.20 2.50 10.66
N LYS A 19 2.11 2.14 11.34
CA LYS A 19 1.60 0.75 11.46
C LYS A 19 0.47 0.42 10.48
N MET A 20 0.28 1.25 9.46
CA MET A 20 -0.79 1.06 8.47
C MET A 20 -0.60 -0.23 7.65
N ASP A 21 0.63 -0.53 7.22
CA ASP A 21 0.92 -1.75 6.46
C ASP A 21 0.69 -3.02 7.32
N ASP A 22 1.12 -3.01 8.58
CA ASP A 22 0.90 -4.10 9.53
C ASP A 22 -0.60 -4.35 9.77
N HIS A 23 -1.39 -3.26 9.84
CA HIS A 23 -2.82 -3.32 10.10
C HIS A 23 -3.62 -3.83 8.89
N PHE A 24 -3.28 -3.41 7.67
CA PHE A 24 -3.95 -3.87 6.45
C PHE A 24 -3.40 -5.17 5.87
N MET A 25 -2.20 -5.59 6.30
CA MET A 25 -1.53 -6.81 5.88
C MET A 25 -1.57 -7.03 4.35
N PRO A 26 -1.10 -6.06 3.54
CA PRO A 26 -1.34 -6.09 2.11
C PRO A 26 -0.62 -7.27 1.41
N LEU A 27 0.49 -7.75 1.97
CA LEU A 27 1.23 -8.92 1.45
C LEU A 27 0.62 -10.28 1.82
N LYS A 28 -0.39 -10.35 2.71
CA LYS A 28 -0.97 -11.63 3.14
C LYS A 28 -1.78 -12.29 2.01
N ASP A 29 -1.45 -13.53 1.67
CA ASP A 29 -2.24 -14.32 0.73
C ASP A 29 -3.68 -14.50 1.22
N HIS A 30 -4.62 -14.42 0.28
CA HIS A 30 -6.07 -14.52 0.56
C HIS A 30 -6.59 -13.51 1.61
N GLY A 31 -5.88 -12.38 1.80
CA GLY A 31 -6.35 -11.28 2.66
C GLY A 31 -7.56 -10.54 2.08
N HIS A 32 -8.15 -9.66 2.89
CA HIS A 32 -9.25 -8.77 2.47
C HIS A 32 -8.75 -7.63 1.56
N ILE A 33 -9.54 -6.54 1.46
CA ILE A 33 -9.21 -5.32 0.69
C ILE A 33 -7.79 -4.84 1.01
N LYS A 34 -7.02 -4.57 -0.05
CA LYS A 34 -5.60 -4.25 0.02
C LYS A 34 -5.35 -2.76 -0.10
N PHE A 35 -4.69 -2.20 0.91
CA PHE A 35 -4.16 -0.84 0.89
C PHE A 35 -2.64 -0.91 0.75
N TRP A 36 -2.12 -0.34 -0.33
CA TRP A 36 -0.72 -0.46 -0.70
C TRP A 36 0.06 0.79 -0.34
N SER A 37 1.14 0.61 0.41
CA SER A 37 2.22 1.58 0.47
C SER A 37 3.19 1.34 -0.70
N LYS A 38 4.07 2.32 -0.95
CA LYS A 38 5.18 2.15 -1.91
C LYS A 38 6.01 0.92 -1.57
N ASN A 39 6.27 0.68 -0.28
CA ASN A 39 7.13 -0.40 0.19
C ASN A 39 6.46 -1.76 -0.07
N THR A 40 5.20 -1.92 0.34
CA THR A 40 4.50 -3.20 0.20
C THR A 40 4.18 -3.56 -1.24
N LEU A 41 3.81 -2.59 -2.09
CA LEU A 41 3.61 -2.86 -3.51
C LEU A 41 4.94 -3.15 -4.23
N SER A 42 6.04 -2.49 -3.83
CA SER A 42 7.36 -2.79 -4.38
C SER A 42 7.80 -4.21 -4.01
N MET A 43 7.60 -4.63 -2.76
CA MET A 43 7.91 -6.00 -2.32
C MET A 43 7.12 -7.03 -3.14
N LEU A 44 5.81 -6.83 -3.31
CA LEU A 44 4.97 -7.72 -4.12
C LEU A 44 5.49 -7.85 -5.56
N LEU A 45 5.83 -6.73 -6.20
CA LEU A 45 6.28 -6.74 -7.60
C LEU A 45 7.64 -7.43 -7.75
N LEU A 46 8.57 -7.17 -6.83
CA LEU A 46 9.88 -7.82 -6.82
C LEU A 46 9.77 -9.33 -6.56
N ASP A 47 8.93 -9.75 -5.61
CA ASP A 47 8.66 -11.16 -5.31
C ASP A 47 7.97 -11.88 -6.48
N GLY A 48 7.10 -11.17 -7.21
CA GLY A 48 6.52 -11.63 -8.47
C GLY A 48 7.49 -11.72 -9.66
N GLY A 49 8.78 -11.46 -9.45
CA GLY A 49 9.82 -11.55 -10.48
C GLY A 49 9.93 -10.35 -11.42
N PHE A 50 9.29 -9.22 -11.09
CA PHE A 50 9.49 -7.97 -11.84
C PHE A 50 10.73 -7.22 -11.35
N ASP A 51 11.34 -6.42 -12.22
CA ASP A 51 12.46 -5.54 -11.91
C ASP A 51 12.14 -4.05 -12.17
N LYS A 52 13.11 -3.19 -11.83
CA LYS A 52 13.10 -1.74 -12.13
C LYS A 52 11.80 -1.02 -11.69
N VAL A 53 11.28 -1.38 -10.52
CA VAL A 53 10.04 -0.82 -9.97
C VAL A 53 10.19 0.69 -9.73
N ARG A 54 9.29 1.48 -10.33
CA ARG A 54 9.21 2.94 -10.16
C ARG A 54 7.81 3.35 -9.78
N PHE A 55 7.71 4.43 -9.02
CA PHE A 55 6.43 4.96 -8.55
C PHE A 55 6.22 6.39 -9.03
N ARG A 56 4.97 6.70 -9.38
CA ARG A 56 4.50 8.07 -9.64
C ARG A 56 3.26 8.33 -8.81
N TYR A 57 3.20 9.52 -8.21
CA TYR A 57 2.04 9.99 -7.46
C TYR A 57 1.18 10.88 -8.35
N VAL A 58 -0.14 10.71 -8.27
CA VAL A 58 -1.10 11.46 -9.08
C VAL A 58 -2.06 12.22 -8.16
N GLY A 59 -2.22 13.51 -8.42
CA GLY A 59 -3.05 14.41 -7.61
C GLY A 59 -2.69 15.87 -7.84
N ARG A 60 -3.35 16.77 -7.11
CA ARG A 60 -3.07 18.22 -7.16
C ARG A 60 -1.88 18.62 -6.29
N ILE A 61 -1.78 18.03 -5.10
CA ILE A 61 -0.75 18.34 -4.10
C ILE A 61 0.07 17.06 -3.89
N PRO A 62 1.40 17.06 -4.14
CA PRO A 62 2.22 15.84 -4.11
C PRO A 62 2.14 15.06 -2.79
N VAL A 63 2.13 15.76 -1.64
CA VAL A 63 2.04 15.13 -0.31
C VAL A 63 0.65 14.59 0.03
N LEU A 64 -0.38 14.97 -0.74
CA LEU A 64 -1.77 14.50 -0.61
C LEU A 64 -2.21 13.81 -1.90
N ALA A 65 -1.31 13.02 -2.49
CA ALA A 65 -1.60 12.29 -3.72
C ALA A 65 -2.86 11.44 -3.58
N LYS A 66 -3.73 11.49 -4.59
CA LYS A 66 -4.97 10.70 -4.64
C LYS A 66 -4.68 9.24 -4.96
N SER A 67 -3.70 8.99 -5.82
CA SER A 67 -3.34 7.65 -6.27
C SER A 67 -1.84 7.51 -6.53
N MET A 68 -1.41 6.26 -6.61
CA MET A 68 -0.05 5.85 -6.90
C MET A 68 -0.06 4.92 -8.11
N ILE A 69 0.82 5.17 -9.06
CA ILE A 69 1.07 4.32 -10.23
C ILE A 69 2.41 3.63 -10.01
N ALA A 70 2.41 2.30 -10.00
CA ALA A 70 3.62 1.48 -10.04
C ALA A 70 3.91 1.07 -11.49
N VAL A 71 5.16 1.22 -11.92
CA VAL A 71 5.66 0.76 -13.21
C VAL A 71 6.80 -0.22 -12.93
N ALA A 72 6.68 -1.44 -13.42
CA ALA A 72 7.69 -2.48 -13.29
C ALA A 72 7.89 -3.18 -14.63
N GLN A 73 9.06 -3.80 -14.81
CA GLN A 73 9.42 -4.50 -16.05
C GLN A 73 9.60 -5.99 -15.76
N LYS A 74 9.22 -6.84 -16.72
CA LYS A 74 9.56 -8.26 -16.64
C LYS A 74 11.01 -8.40 -17.15
N PRO A 75 11.92 -9.04 -16.40
CA PRO A 75 13.26 -9.33 -16.89
C PRO A 75 13.19 -10.24 -18.13
N LEU A 76 14.13 -10.04 -19.05
CA LEU A 76 14.26 -10.81 -20.30
C LEU A 76 14.68 -12.26 -20.02
#